data_AF-A0A4Q4ZM12-F1
#
_entry.id   AF-A0A4Q4ZM12-F1
#
_cell.length_a   1.000
_cell.length_b   1.000
_cell.length_c   1.000
_cell.angle_alpha   90.00
_cell.angle_beta   90.00
_cell.angle_gamma   90.00
#
_symmetry.space_group_name_H-M   'P 1'
#
loop_
_entity.id
_entity.type
_entity.pdbx_description
1 polymer ?
#
loop_
_entity_poly.entity_id
_entity_poly.type
_entity_poly.pdbx_seq_one_letter_code
_entity_poly.pdbx_strand_id
1 'polypeptide(L)'
;MSEQPEDKRYPYFGIPPARQPLPAEEVPALKGKRVVLSTPDGFVYDMRAVSDIHPDKHSRPSIAIMTEEAYYEWMLTGRVPEIRDFPAHLVWVE
;
A
#
# COMPACT_ATOMS: atom_id res chain seq x y z
N MET A 1 12.91 26.34 41.50
CA MET A 1 12.18 26.01 40.27
C MET A 1 13.16 25.20 39.44
N SER A 2 13.10 23.87 39.55
CA SER A 2 14.11 22.99 38.97
C SER A 2 13.60 22.49 37.63
N GLU A 3 14.23 22.94 36.55
CA GLU A 3 14.00 22.46 35.19
C GLU A 3 14.46 20.99 35.14
N GLN A 4 13.53 20.07 34.87
CA GLN A 4 13.90 18.68 34.63
C GLN A 4 14.57 18.58 33.25
N PRO A 5 15.71 17.88 33.13
CA PRO A 5 16.37 17.76 31.83
C PRO A 5 15.46 16.99 30.88
N GLU A 6 15.16 17.60 29.73
CA GLU A 6 14.44 16.95 28.65
C GLU A 6 15.15 15.63 28.31
N ASP A 7 14.41 14.55 28.45
CA ASP A 7 14.84 13.20 28.16
C ASP A 7 15.13 13.07 26.67
N LYS A 8 16.38 13.38 26.31
CA LYS A 8 16.89 13.35 24.94
C LYS A 8 17.15 11.92 24.48
N ARG A 9 16.17 11.03 24.68
CA ARG A 9 16.18 9.68 24.11
C ARG A 9 15.92 9.80 22.61
N TYR A 10 16.97 9.57 21.81
CA TYR A 10 16.84 9.46 20.36
C TYR A 10 15.76 8.42 20.02
N PRO A 11 14.73 8.75 19.20
CA PRO A 11 13.49 7.98 19.08
C PRO A 11 13.62 6.64 18.34
N TYR A 12 14.85 6.22 18.00
CA TYR A 12 15.11 5.13 17.05
C TYR A 12 15.67 3.85 17.67
N PHE A 13 15.81 3.75 18.99
CA PHE A 13 16.21 2.51 19.68
C PHE A 13 15.00 1.67 20.13
N GLY A 14 14.01 1.49 19.25
CA GLY A 14 12.77 0.74 19.54
C GLY A 14 12.23 -0.05 18.34
N ILE A 15 11.15 -0.80 18.55
CA ILE A 15 10.43 -1.50 17.46
C ILE A 15 9.62 -0.45 16.69
N PRO A 16 9.72 -0.37 15.35
CA PRO A 16 8.83 0.48 14.56
C PRO A 16 7.37 0.19 14.91
N PRO A 17 6.53 1.22 15.09
CA PRO A 17 5.12 0.98 15.34
C PRO A 17 4.51 0.15 14.20
N ALA A 18 3.63 -0.78 14.56
CA ALA A 18 2.88 -1.52 13.57
C ALA A 18 2.06 -0.53 12.73
N ARG A 19 2.17 -0.63 11.40
CA ARG A 19 1.33 0.17 10.52
C ARG A 19 -0.06 -0.43 10.48
N GLN A 20 -1.07 0.39 10.71
CA GLN A 20 -2.46 -0.01 10.61
C GLN A 20 -2.90 0.18 9.15
N PRO A 21 -3.33 -0.88 8.45
CA PRO A 21 -3.78 -0.74 7.08
C PRO A 21 -4.99 0.20 6.98
N LEU A 22 -4.98 1.08 5.98
CA LEU A 22 -6.08 2.02 5.70
C LEU A 22 -6.88 1.56 4.48
N PRO A 23 -8.22 1.66 4.47
CA PRO A 23 -9.00 1.41 3.26
C PRO A 23 -8.49 2.27 2.10
N ALA A 24 -8.26 1.69 0.92
CA ALA A 24 -7.71 2.42 -0.21
C ALA A 24 -8.63 3.58 -0.66
N GLU A 25 -9.94 3.47 -0.44
CA GLU A 25 -10.93 4.50 -0.75
C GLU A 25 -10.76 5.78 0.09
N GLU A 26 -10.06 5.70 1.22
CA GLU A 26 -9.80 6.83 2.12
C GLU A 26 -8.42 7.47 1.90
N VAL A 27 -7.56 6.85 1.07
CA VAL A 27 -6.18 7.30 0.89
C VAL A 27 -6.04 8.14 -0.37
N PRO A 28 -5.57 9.40 -0.26
CA PRO A 28 -5.28 10.20 -1.44
C PRO A 28 -4.06 9.65 -2.18
N ALA A 29 -4.16 9.55 -3.51
CA ALA A 29 -3.13 9.09 -4.44
C ALA A 29 -2.58 7.69 -4.12
N LEU A 30 -3.06 6.66 -4.81
CA LEU A 30 -2.72 5.26 -4.54
C LEU A 30 -1.51 4.78 -5.34
N LYS A 31 -1.27 5.37 -6.50
CA LYS A 31 -0.21 4.92 -7.42
C LYS A 31 1.15 4.85 -6.72
N GLY A 32 1.75 3.66 -6.75
CA GLY A 32 3.05 3.34 -6.17
C GLY A 32 3.01 2.92 -4.69
N LYS A 33 1.87 3.00 -4.00
CA LYS A 33 1.75 2.56 -2.60
C LYS A 33 1.74 1.03 -2.50
N ARG A 34 2.28 0.53 -1.37
CA ARG A 34 2.13 -0.86 -0.95
C ARG A 34 0.70 -1.09 -0.50
N VAL A 35 0.13 -2.20 -0.90
CA VAL A 35 -1.25 -2.56 -0.58
C VAL A 35 -1.35 -4.03 -0.19
N VAL A 36 -2.41 -4.33 0.56
CA VAL A 36 -2.85 -5.66 0.93
C VAL A 36 -4.22 -5.89 0.29
N LEU A 37 -4.42 -7.07 -0.29
CA LEU A 37 -5.70 -7.43 -0.90
C LEU A 37 -6.48 -8.34 0.05
N SER A 38 -7.73 -8.01 0.30
CA SER A 38 -8.66 -8.86 1.02
C SER A 38 -9.34 -9.82 0.05
N THR A 39 -9.22 -11.13 0.30
CA THR A 39 -9.83 -12.19 -0.50
C THR A 39 -10.68 -13.11 0.40
N PRO A 40 -11.56 -13.95 -0.17
CA PRO A 40 -12.29 -14.95 0.61
C PRO A 40 -11.38 -15.92 1.40
N ASP A 41 -10.16 -16.15 0.92
CA ASP A 41 -9.20 -17.10 1.50
C ASP A 41 -8.21 -16.42 2.48
N GLY A 42 -8.33 -15.09 2.68
CA GLY A 42 -7.46 -14.31 3.56
C GLY A 42 -6.84 -13.11 2.86
N PHE A 43 -5.71 -12.64 3.40
CA PHE A 43 -5.01 -11.45 2.93
C PHE A 43 -3.81 -11.79 2.04
N VAL A 44 -3.67 -11.06 0.94
CA VAL A 44 -2.51 -11.15 0.04
C VAL A 44 -1.64 -9.90 0.24
N TYR A 45 -0.41 -10.13 0.67
CA TYR A 45 0.59 -9.09 0.94
C TYR A 45 1.56 -8.92 -0.24
N ASP A 46 2.51 -7.99 -0.10
CA ASP A 46 3.55 -7.71 -1.09
C ASP A 46 2.97 -7.33 -2.46
N MET A 47 1.92 -6.51 -2.44
CA MET A 47 1.27 -5.96 -3.62
C MET A 47 1.48 -4.45 -3.70
N ARG A 48 1.35 -3.89 -4.92
CA ARG A 48 1.41 -2.46 -5.18
C ARG A 48 0.27 -2.00 -6.06
N ALA A 49 -0.28 -0.83 -5.73
CA ALA A 49 -1.16 -0.10 -6.62
C ALA A 49 -0.35 0.60 -7.72
N VAL A 50 -0.78 0.50 -8.97
CA VAL A 50 -0.15 1.19 -10.12
C VAL A 50 -1.06 2.21 -10.80
N SER A 51 -2.26 2.36 -10.28
CA SER A 51 -3.21 3.41 -10.61
C SER A 51 -3.82 4.02 -9.35
N ASP A 52 -4.51 5.14 -9.53
CA ASP A 52 -5.57 5.57 -8.61
C ASP A 52 -6.86 4.76 -8.88
N ILE A 53 -7.91 4.99 -8.09
CA ILE A 53 -9.22 4.35 -8.31
C ILE A 53 -9.77 4.75 -9.67
N HIS A 54 -10.18 3.75 -10.46
CA HIS A 54 -10.82 3.92 -11.76
C HIS A 54 -11.96 2.90 -11.93
N PRO A 55 -12.91 3.15 -12.85
CA PRO A 55 -13.90 2.13 -13.19
C PRO A 55 -13.24 0.94 -13.89
N ASP A 56 -13.66 -0.29 -13.53
CA ASP A 56 -13.40 -1.49 -14.33
C ASP A 56 -14.29 -1.55 -15.59
N LYS A 57 -14.20 -2.65 -16.34
CA LYS A 57 -15.05 -2.93 -17.51
C LYS A 57 -16.57 -2.98 -17.22
N HIS A 58 -16.96 -3.03 -15.95
CA HIS A 58 -18.35 -3.04 -15.46
C HIS A 58 -18.69 -1.76 -14.68
N SER A 59 -17.88 -0.70 -14.79
CA SER A 59 -18.05 0.57 -14.08
C SER A 59 -17.99 0.47 -12.55
N ARG A 60 -17.31 -0.56 -12.01
CA ARG A 60 -17.10 -0.72 -10.57
C ARG A 60 -15.76 -0.11 -10.15
N PRO A 61 -15.69 0.59 -8.99
CA PRO A 61 -14.44 1.13 -8.49
C PRO A 61 -13.37 0.05 -8.31
N SER A 62 -12.26 0.20 -9.00
CA SER A 62 -11.15 -0.75 -9.03
C SER A 62 -9.81 -0.03 -9.03
N ILE A 63 -8.76 -0.77 -8.66
CA ILE A 63 -7.38 -0.30 -8.66
C ILE A 63 -6.56 -1.32 -9.45
N ALA A 64 -5.75 -0.86 -10.39
CA ALA A 64 -4.76 -1.67 -11.04
C ALA A 64 -3.66 -2.04 -10.04
N ILE A 65 -3.44 -3.33 -9.83
CA ILE A 65 -2.45 -3.89 -8.89
C ILE A 65 -1.47 -4.83 -9.59
N MET A 66 -0.31 -5.01 -8.96
CA MET A 66 0.71 -6.01 -9.30
C MET A 66 1.48 -6.43 -8.04
N THR A 67 2.28 -7.48 -8.12
CA THR A 67 3.18 -7.84 -7.00
C THR A 67 4.29 -6.79 -6.85
N GLU A 68 4.81 -6.62 -5.63
CA GLU A 68 5.94 -5.73 -5.35
C GLU A 68 7.19 -6.14 -6.13
N GLU A 69 7.43 -7.45 -6.27
CA GLU A 69 8.51 -7.98 -7.10
C GLU A 69 8.40 -7.51 -8.56
N ALA A 70 7.22 -7.67 -9.17
CA ALA A 70 6.98 -7.26 -10.55
C ALA A 70 7.09 -5.74 -10.75
N TYR A 71 6.69 -4.96 -9.73
CA TYR A 71 6.87 -3.51 -9.74
C TYR A 71 8.35 -3.11 -9.80
N TYR A 72 9.20 -3.76 -9.00
CA TYR A 72 10.64 -3.47 -9.02
C TYR A 72 11.32 -3.99 -10.28
N GLU A 73 10.96 -5.19 -10.77
CA GLU A 73 11.46 -5.69 -12.05
C GLU A 73 11.11 -4.71 -13.18
N TRP A 74 9.88 -4.19 -13.20
CA TRP A 74 9.46 -3.21 -14.18
C TRP A 74 10.30 -1.93 -14.13
N MET A 75 10.51 -1.37 -12.93
CA MET A 75 11.32 -0.15 -12.76
C MET A 75 12.77 -0.33 -13.19
N LEU A 76 13.34 -1.53 -13.03
CA LEU A 76 14.72 -1.83 -13.39
C LEU A 76 14.90 -2.17 -14.87
N THR A 77 13.97 -2.91 -15.46
CA THR A 77 14.11 -3.48 -16.81
C THR A 77 13.29 -2.76 -17.86
N GLY A 78 12.31 -1.96 -17.45
CA GLY A 78 11.29 -1.36 -18.33
C GLY A 78 10.27 -2.36 -18.87
N ARG A 79 10.37 -3.65 -18.55
CA ARG A 79 9.41 -4.67 -19.00
C ARG A 79 8.10 -4.53 -18.24
N VAL A 80 7.02 -4.23 -18.96
CA VAL A 80 5.68 -4.09 -18.37
C VAL A 80 5.21 -5.47 -17.86
N PRO A 81 4.85 -5.60 -16.57
CA PRO A 81 4.41 -6.85 -15.99
C PRO A 81 2.91 -7.07 -16.23
N GLU A 82 2.38 -8.20 -15.74
CA GLU A 82 0.95 -8.40 -15.70
C GLU A 82 0.31 -7.44 -14.68
N ILE A 83 -0.69 -6.68 -15.15
CA ILE A 83 -1.48 -5.74 -14.34
C ILE A 83 -2.90 -6.29 -14.26
N ARG A 84 -3.48 -6.32 -13.06
CA ARG A 84 -4.85 -6.78 -12.84
C ARG A 84 -5.64 -5.73 -12.07
N ASP A 85 -6.91 -5.56 -12.44
CA ASP A 85 -7.83 -4.74 -11.65
C ASP A 85 -8.30 -5.53 -10.43
N PHE A 86 -8.34 -4.86 -9.28
CA PHE A 86 -8.90 -5.38 -8.04
C PHE A 86 -9.96 -4.43 -7.47
N PRO A 87 -11.09 -4.94 -6.91
CA PRO A 87 -12.14 -4.08 -6.37
C PRO A 87 -11.61 -3.17 -5.26
N ALA A 88 -11.83 -1.86 -5.37
CA ALA A 88 -11.20 -0.86 -4.50
C ALA A 88 -11.54 -1.07 -3.01
N HIS A 89 -12.79 -1.40 -2.70
CA HIS A 89 -13.27 -1.70 -1.34
C HIS A 89 -12.64 -2.95 -0.69
N LEU A 90 -11.86 -3.74 -1.44
CA LEU A 90 -11.11 -4.90 -0.92
C LEU A 90 -9.60 -4.62 -0.86
N VAL A 91 -9.15 -3.39 -1.13
CA VAL A 91 -7.74 -2.99 -1.09
C VAL A 91 -7.46 -2.14 0.16
N TRP A 92 -6.37 -2.45 0.83
CA TRP A 92 -5.89 -1.75 2.02
C TRP A 92 -4.47 -1.24 1.79
N VAL A 93 -4.17 0.01 2.11
CA VAL A 93 -2.83 0.61 2.03
C VAL A 93 -2.05 0.28 3.30
N GLU A 94 -0.80 -0.17 3.15
CA GLU A 94 0.15 -0.43 4.26
C GLU A 94 0.78 0.83 4.86
#